data_AF-A0A914ESQ8-F1
#
_entry.id   AF-A0A914ESQ8-F1
#
_cell.length_a   1.000
_cell.length_b   1.000
_cell.length_c   1.000
_cell.angle_alpha   90.00
_cell.angle_beta   90.00
_cell.angle_gamma   90.00
#
_symmetry.space_group_name_H-M   'P 1'
#
loop_
_entity.id
_entity.type
_entity.pdbx_description
1 polymer ?
#
loop_
_entity_poly.entity_id
_entity_poly.type
_entity_poly.pdbx_seq_one_letter_code
_entity_poly.pdbx_strand_id
1 'polypeptide(L)'
;MLLAFVFIGLLSFSYCNNDDSSSREAASNYECQNGGILKDGKCQCQSGFLGSRCQRTMHCAGHKIKIDGSCVKCDDGYIGLYCDVIQCKNGERLYGEICNCTKPWSGRVCDQLLTSDVYLYYNRMITQYGPIGALIILPMILIRYGCSKLARKRQVKRVERSIEEQNKTDVSASIVADLLHK
;
A
#
# COMPACT_ATOMS: atom_id res chain seq x y z
N MET A 1 -37.19 10.76 49.80
CA MET A 1 -35.94 10.18 49.28
C MET A 1 -34.86 11.26 49.29
N LEU A 2 -34.34 11.52 50.49
CA LEU A 2 -33.58 12.72 50.86
C LEU A 2 -32.15 12.31 51.30
N LEU A 3 -31.55 11.35 50.58
CA LEU A 3 -30.25 10.75 50.92
C LEU A 3 -29.42 10.45 49.66
N ALA A 4 -29.22 11.45 48.80
CA ALA A 4 -28.32 11.32 47.65
C ALA A 4 -27.31 12.48 47.50
N PHE A 5 -27.21 13.40 48.47
CA PHE A 5 -26.48 14.66 48.29
C PHE A 5 -25.48 15.06 49.37
N VAL A 6 -25.03 14.15 50.24
CA VAL A 6 -24.02 14.51 51.25
C VAL A 6 -22.82 13.58 51.17
N PHE A 7 -21.64 14.20 51.06
CA PHE A 7 -20.26 13.64 51.05
C PHE A 7 -19.55 13.44 49.70
N ILE A 8 -19.73 14.33 48.72
CA ILE A 8 -18.70 14.56 47.67
C ILE A 8 -17.78 15.76 48.00
N GLY A 9 -18.00 16.47 49.11
CA GLY A 9 -17.29 17.73 49.35
C GLY A 9 -16.78 17.92 50.76
N LEU A 10 -15.71 17.21 51.15
CA LEU A 10 -14.76 17.73 52.14
C LEU A 10 -13.31 17.32 51.81
N LEU A 11 -12.63 18.28 51.18
CA LEU A 11 -11.27 18.70 51.51
C LEU A 11 -10.11 17.80 51.08
N SER A 12 -9.67 18.08 49.85
CA SER A 12 -8.26 18.26 49.53
C SER A 12 -7.50 19.01 50.63
N PHE A 13 -6.20 18.75 50.69
CA PHE A 13 -5.17 19.32 51.57
C PHE A 13 -4.87 18.51 52.84
N SER A 14 -4.04 17.47 52.68
CA SER A 14 -2.81 17.42 53.46
C SER A 14 -1.78 16.48 52.81
N TYR A 15 -0.76 17.10 52.21
CA TYR A 15 0.59 16.60 51.97
C TYR A 15 0.76 15.18 51.39
N CYS A 16 1.04 15.12 50.10
CA CYS A 16 1.97 14.11 49.55
C CYS A 16 3.32 14.31 50.26
N ASN A 17 3.54 13.62 51.37
CA ASN A 17 4.86 13.50 51.95
C ASN A 17 5.66 12.52 51.10
N ASN A 18 6.86 12.97 50.77
CA ASN A 18 7.88 12.27 50.01
C ASN A 18 8.03 10.82 50.47
N ASP A 19 7.61 9.88 49.62
CA ASP A 19 8.29 8.59 49.59
C ASP A 19 9.67 8.84 48.98
N ASP A 20 10.65 8.95 49.88
CA ASP A 20 12.05 8.72 49.59
C ASP A 20 12.18 7.29 49.07
N SER A 21 11.96 7.13 47.77
CA SER A 21 12.32 5.96 46.98
C SER A 21 13.85 5.94 46.85
N SER A 22 14.51 5.84 48.01
CA SER A 22 15.88 5.42 48.19
C SER A 22 15.99 4.01 47.61
N SER A 23 16.40 3.98 46.34
CA SER A 23 17.27 2.96 45.73
C SER A 23 17.17 1.56 46.34
N ARG A 24 16.02 0.91 46.18
CA ARG A 24 15.97 -0.54 46.02
C ARG A 24 15.46 -0.82 44.63
N GLU A 25 16.29 -0.38 43.70
CA GLU A 25 16.28 -0.76 42.31
C GLU A 25 16.11 -2.28 42.27
N ALA A 26 14.96 -2.72 41.76
CA ALA A 26 14.79 -4.09 41.33
C ALA A 26 16.03 -4.39 40.49
N ALA A 27 16.81 -5.39 40.91
CA ALA A 27 17.83 -6.01 40.10
C ALA A 27 17.12 -6.70 38.91
N SER A 28 16.57 -5.88 38.02
CA SER A 28 16.25 -6.25 36.67
C SER A 28 17.61 -6.61 36.08
N ASN A 29 17.71 -7.83 35.57
CA ASN A 29 18.85 -8.32 34.83
C ASN A 29 19.19 -7.32 33.70
N TYR A 30 19.98 -6.30 34.02
CA TYR A 30 20.36 -5.22 33.11
C TYR A 30 21.48 -5.75 32.23
N GLU A 31 21.08 -6.62 31.31
CA GLU A 31 22.01 -7.29 30.41
C GLU A 31 22.27 -6.39 29.20
N CYS A 32 23.55 -6.19 28.90
CA CYS A 32 23.98 -5.50 27.70
C CYS A 32 23.86 -6.45 26.50
N GLN A 33 23.23 -6.00 25.42
CA GLN A 33 23.10 -6.78 24.20
C GLN A 33 24.36 -6.67 23.34
N ASN A 34 24.47 -7.52 22.31
CA ASN A 34 25.52 -7.43 21.28
C ASN A 34 26.95 -7.35 21.83
N GLY A 35 27.25 -8.10 22.90
CA GLY A 35 28.60 -8.15 23.49
C GLY A 35 28.99 -6.90 24.28
N GLY A 36 28.04 -6.03 24.64
CA GLY A 36 28.32 -4.91 25.53
C GLY A 36 28.76 -5.36 26.92
N ILE A 37 29.64 -4.60 27.56
CA ILE A 37 30.16 -4.89 28.89
C ILE A 37 29.50 -3.94 29.89
N LEU A 38 28.90 -4.49 30.95
CA LEU A 38 28.35 -3.68 32.03
C LEU A 38 29.48 -3.14 32.91
N LYS A 39 29.66 -1.82 32.94
CA LYS A 39 30.61 -1.13 33.83
C LYS A 39 29.90 0.01 34.53
N ASP A 40 30.04 0.09 35.85
CA ASP A 40 29.47 1.15 36.69
C ASP A 40 27.96 1.39 36.44
N GLY A 41 27.20 0.30 36.23
CA GLY A 41 25.76 0.35 35.96
C GLY A 41 25.37 0.82 34.55
N LYS A 42 26.32 1.00 33.63
CA LYS A 42 26.06 1.38 32.23
C LYS A 42 26.68 0.38 31.26
N CYS A 43 26.00 0.15 30.14
CA CYS A 43 26.55 -0.71 29.08
C CYS A 43 27.59 0.05 28.25
N GLN A 44 28.82 -0.45 28.26
CA GLN A 44 29.86 -0.04 27.33
C GLN A 44 29.74 -0.90 26.06
N CYS A 45 29.30 -0.29 24.97
CA CYS A 45 29.06 -0.99 23.70
C CYS A 45 30.35 -1.28 22.93
N GLN A 46 30.39 -2.42 22.27
CA GLN A 46 31.44 -2.75 21.31
C GLN A 46 31.32 -1.85 20.07
N SER A 47 32.43 -1.66 19.35
CA SER A 47 32.46 -0.88 18.11
C SER A 47 31.38 -1.35 17.13
N GLY A 48 30.56 -0.42 16.66
CA GLY A 48 29.45 -0.71 15.75
C GLY A 48 28.08 -0.90 16.42
N PHE A 49 27.98 -0.80 17.75
CA PHE A 49 26.71 -0.88 18.47
C PHE A 49 26.48 0.34 19.37
N LEU A 50 25.22 0.69 19.61
CA LEU A 50 24.82 1.84 20.42
C LEU A 50 23.46 1.68 21.09
N GLY A 51 23.13 2.63 21.97
CA GLY A 51 21.95 2.59 22.82
C GLY A 51 22.28 2.23 24.26
N SER A 52 21.34 2.45 25.17
CA SER A 52 21.52 2.20 26.60
C SER A 52 21.90 0.75 26.93
N ARG A 53 21.46 -0.19 26.10
CA ARG A 53 21.77 -1.63 26.23
C ARG A 53 22.50 -2.17 24.99
N CYS A 54 23.11 -1.31 24.18
CA CYS A 54 23.80 -1.70 22.94
C CYS A 54 22.90 -2.43 21.93
N GLN A 55 21.60 -2.10 21.92
CA GLN A 55 20.58 -2.79 21.14
C GLN A 55 20.49 -2.34 19.67
N ARG A 56 21.08 -1.19 19.30
CA ARG A 56 21.06 -0.66 17.93
C ARG A 56 22.40 -0.89 17.25
N THR A 57 22.36 -1.14 15.95
CA THR A 57 23.57 -1.39 15.15
C THR A 57 23.91 -0.17 14.30
N MET A 58 25.19 0.10 14.12
CA MET A 58 25.70 1.16 13.23
C MET A 58 25.95 0.59 11.84
N HIS A 59 25.33 1.17 10.83
CA HIS A 59 25.53 0.79 9.43
C HIS A 59 26.45 1.78 8.72
N CYS A 60 27.70 1.89 9.19
CA CYS A 60 28.71 2.75 8.55
C CYS A 60 29.28 2.06 7.30
N ALA A 61 29.32 2.78 6.18
CA ALA A 61 29.90 2.32 4.93
C ALA A 61 31.37 1.92 5.10
N GLY A 62 31.66 0.64 4.89
CA GLY A 62 32.99 0.07 5.04
C GLY A 62 33.55 0.14 6.47
N HIS A 63 32.69 0.20 7.50
CA HIS A 63 33.06 0.29 8.92
C HIS A 63 33.93 1.51 9.27
N LYS A 64 33.85 2.59 8.48
CA LYS A 64 34.64 3.81 8.69
C LYS A 64 33.95 4.74 9.70
N ILE A 65 34.58 4.87 10.86
CA ILE A 65 34.14 5.71 11.97
C ILE A 65 35.12 6.90 12.12
N LYS A 66 34.59 8.09 12.38
CA LYS A 66 35.36 9.31 12.68
C LYS A 66 35.88 9.28 14.12
N ILE A 67 36.77 10.22 14.43
CA ILE A 67 37.35 10.37 15.78
C ILE A 67 36.28 10.68 16.83
N ASP A 68 35.20 11.37 16.44
CA ASP A 68 34.07 11.70 17.30
C ASP A 68 33.10 10.50 17.53
N GLY A 69 33.38 9.33 16.94
CA GLY A 69 32.53 8.15 17.02
C GLY A 69 31.37 8.12 16.02
N SER A 70 31.19 9.15 15.18
CA SER A 70 30.18 9.17 14.12
C SER A 70 30.63 8.41 12.87
N CYS A 71 29.68 7.97 12.03
CA CYS A 71 30.04 7.34 10.77
C CYS A 71 30.58 8.40 9.77
N VAL A 72 31.58 8.02 8.98
CA VAL A 72 32.04 8.86 7.84
C VAL A 72 30.95 8.94 6.77
N LYS A 73 30.34 7.79 6.45
CA LYS A 73 29.24 7.64 5.49
C LYS A 73 28.36 6.45 5.92
N CYS A 74 27.06 6.49 5.63
CA CYS A 74 26.15 5.37 5.86
C CYS A 74 26.11 4.38 4.70
N ASP A 75 25.82 3.12 5.02
CA ASP A 75 25.38 2.13 4.05
C ASP A 75 24.05 2.55 3.40
N ASP A 76 23.79 2.01 2.21
CA ASP A 76 22.58 2.35 1.45
C ASP A 76 21.32 1.98 2.25
N GLY A 77 20.42 2.95 2.40
CA GLY A 77 19.18 2.79 3.14
C GLY A 77 19.29 3.00 4.66
N TYR A 78 20.40 3.54 5.15
CA TYR A 78 20.56 3.98 6.54
C TYR A 78 20.92 5.46 6.61
N ILE A 79 20.41 6.14 7.64
CA ILE A 79 20.60 7.57 7.87
C ILE A 79 20.91 7.86 9.34
N GLY A 80 21.28 9.11 9.61
CA GLY A 80 21.63 9.59 10.94
C GLY A 80 23.14 9.68 11.15
N LEU A 81 23.54 10.28 12.28
CA LEU A 81 24.95 10.51 12.60
C LEU A 81 25.74 9.19 12.78
N TYR A 82 25.07 8.17 13.29
CA TYR A 82 25.62 6.84 13.55
C TYR A 82 25.06 5.77 12.59
N CYS A 83 24.31 6.18 11.57
CA CYS A 83 23.70 5.29 10.58
C CYS A 83 22.86 4.16 11.22
N ASP A 84 22.14 4.49 12.28
CA ASP A 84 21.36 3.58 13.11
C ASP A 84 19.85 3.66 12.83
N VAL A 85 19.46 4.55 11.91
CA VAL A 85 18.08 4.73 11.49
C VAL A 85 17.91 4.19 10.09
N ILE A 86 17.11 3.14 9.94
CA ILE A 86 16.74 2.61 8.63
C ILE A 86 15.82 3.60 7.88
N GLN A 87 16.10 3.80 6.60
CA GLN A 87 15.29 4.61 5.69
C GLN A 87 14.54 3.70 4.71
N CYS A 88 13.24 3.52 4.95
CA CYS A 88 12.36 2.76 4.06
C CYS A 88 12.02 3.60 2.82
N LYS A 89 12.24 3.07 1.60
CA LYS A 89 11.92 3.79 0.35
C LYS A 89 10.43 3.71 0.01
N ASN A 90 9.86 2.50 -0.03
CA ASN A 90 8.45 2.26 -0.33
C ASN A 90 7.74 1.58 0.85
N GLY A 91 7.61 2.30 1.95
CA GLY A 91 7.01 1.75 3.16
C GLY A 91 7.17 2.66 4.36
N GLU A 92 6.73 2.16 5.49
CA GLU A 92 6.82 2.86 6.76
C GLU A 92 7.79 2.16 7.70
N ARG A 93 8.50 2.94 8.51
CA ARG A 93 9.39 2.41 9.54
C ARG A 93 8.57 1.92 10.72
N LEU A 94 8.80 0.67 11.12
CA LEU A 94 8.28 0.09 12.37
C LEU A 94 9.28 0.30 13.52
N TYR A 95 8.99 -0.27 14.69
CA TYR A 95 9.89 -0.21 15.84
C TYR A 95 11.26 -0.82 15.51
N GLY A 96 12.34 -0.06 15.74
CA GLY A 96 13.72 -0.50 15.49
C GLY A 96 14.17 -0.32 14.03
N GLU A 97 14.72 -1.40 13.45
CA GLU A 97 15.37 -1.43 12.13
C GLU A 97 14.53 -2.19 11.08
N ILE A 98 13.21 -2.23 11.24
CA ILE A 98 12.29 -2.99 10.38
C ILE A 98 11.41 -2.04 9.57
N CYS A 99 11.29 -2.28 8.26
CA CYS A 99 10.36 -1.59 7.39
C CYS A 99 9.10 -2.42 7.10
N ASN A 100 7.92 -1.79 7.20
CA ASN A 100 6.67 -2.31 6.67
C ASN A 100 6.52 -1.86 5.22
N CYS A 101 6.82 -2.75 4.27
CA CYS A 101 6.79 -2.42 2.85
C CYS A 101 5.37 -2.36 2.29
N THR A 102 5.08 -1.34 1.49
CA THR A 102 3.84 -1.28 0.71
C THR A 102 3.92 -2.27 -0.43
N LYS A 103 2.89 -3.12 -0.57
CA LYS A 103 2.85 -4.08 -1.68
C LYS A 103 2.78 -3.33 -3.03
N PRO A 104 3.47 -3.82 -4.07
CA PRO A 104 4.19 -5.10 -4.17
C PRO A 104 5.68 -5.06 -3.79
N TRP A 105 6.18 -3.97 -3.19
CA TRP A 105 7.60 -3.83 -2.85
C TRP A 105 8.04 -4.77 -1.71
N SER A 106 9.31 -5.15 -1.74
CA SER A 106 9.96 -6.04 -0.77
C SER A 106 11.42 -5.65 -0.52
N GLY A 107 12.14 -6.46 0.27
CA GLY A 107 13.50 -6.17 0.71
C GLY A 107 13.56 -5.45 2.07
N ARG A 108 14.77 -5.33 2.64
CA ARG A 108 14.97 -4.74 3.98
C ARG A 108 14.52 -3.28 4.06
N VAL A 109 14.80 -2.52 3.00
CA VAL A 109 14.49 -1.08 2.89
C VAL A 109 13.36 -0.81 1.90
N CYS A 110 12.61 -1.85 1.50
CA CYS A 110 11.48 -1.76 0.58
C CYS A 110 11.84 -1.17 -0.79
N ASP A 111 12.98 -1.55 -1.36
CA ASP A 111 13.46 -1.07 -2.66
C ASP A 111 13.49 -2.15 -3.74
N GLN A 112 13.19 -3.39 -3.38
CA GLN A 112 13.13 -4.50 -4.31
C GLN A 112 11.73 -4.60 -4.91
N LEU A 113 11.68 -4.70 -6.24
CA LEU A 113 10.46 -4.96 -7.00
C LEU A 113 10.62 -6.27 -7.75
N LEU A 114 10.42 -7.38 -7.03
CA LEU A 114 10.56 -8.71 -7.61
C LEU A 114 9.33 -9.05 -8.44
N THR A 115 9.56 -9.60 -9.63
CA THR A 115 8.51 -10.06 -10.53
C THR A 115 7.56 -11.05 -9.83
N SER A 116 8.07 -11.92 -8.95
CA SER A 116 7.26 -12.84 -8.14
C SER A 116 6.30 -12.12 -7.20
N ASP A 117 6.74 -11.06 -6.52
CA ASP A 117 5.92 -10.31 -5.58
C ASP A 117 4.84 -9.50 -6.31
N VAL A 118 5.19 -8.95 -7.47
CA VAL A 118 4.27 -8.26 -8.38
C VAL A 118 3.18 -9.23 -8.86
N TYR A 119 3.57 -10.40 -9.39
CA TYR A 119 2.61 -11.39 -9.85
C TYR A 119 1.72 -11.91 -8.73
N LEU A 120 2.29 -12.23 -7.57
CA LEU A 120 1.52 -12.69 -6.42
C LEU A 120 0.50 -11.62 -5.97
N TYR A 121 0.90 -10.36 -5.91
CA TYR A 121 0.04 -9.25 -5.52
C TYR A 121 -1.13 -9.08 -6.51
N TYR A 122 -0.85 -8.96 -7.81
CA TYR A 122 -1.91 -8.76 -8.81
C TYR A 122 -2.81 -9.99 -8.98
N ASN A 123 -2.26 -11.21 -8.94
CA ASN A 123 -3.07 -12.42 -9.00
C ASN A 123 -4.01 -12.52 -7.80
N ARG A 124 -3.52 -12.21 -6.59
CA ARG A 124 -4.35 -12.17 -5.38
C ARG A 124 -5.40 -11.06 -5.43
N MET A 125 -5.03 -9.90 -5.97
CA MET A 125 -5.95 -8.79 -6.15
C MET A 125 -7.09 -9.18 -7.11
N ILE A 126 -6.77 -9.80 -8.24
CA ILE A 126 -7.75 -10.27 -9.23
C ILE A 126 -8.64 -11.37 -8.65
N THR A 127 -8.11 -12.31 -7.87
CA THR A 127 -8.95 -13.33 -7.21
C THR A 127 -9.86 -12.73 -6.14
N GLN A 128 -9.45 -11.65 -5.47
CA GLN A 128 -10.26 -10.96 -4.48
C GLN A 128 -11.37 -10.10 -5.09
N TYR A 129 -11.09 -9.37 -6.17
CA TYR A 129 -12.11 -8.59 -6.90
C TYR A 129 -12.98 -9.45 -7.85
N GLY A 130 -12.63 -10.72 -8.07
CA GLY A 130 -13.47 -11.67 -8.80
C GLY A 130 -13.85 -11.21 -10.23
N PRO A 131 -15.01 -11.65 -10.78
CA PRO A 131 -15.43 -11.34 -12.14
C PRO A 131 -15.89 -9.89 -12.33
N ILE A 132 -15.66 -8.97 -11.38
CA ILE A 132 -16.08 -7.57 -11.50
C ILE A 132 -15.49 -6.91 -12.76
N GLY A 133 -14.27 -7.31 -13.15
CA GLY A 133 -13.70 -6.90 -14.45
C GLY A 133 -14.50 -7.39 -15.66
N ALA A 134 -15.03 -8.63 -15.62
CA ALA A 134 -15.89 -9.17 -16.68
C ALA A 134 -17.29 -8.52 -16.68
N LEU A 135 -17.81 -8.14 -15.51
CA LEU A 135 -19.08 -7.43 -15.37
C LEU A 135 -19.04 -6.02 -15.97
N ILE A 136 -17.87 -5.37 -16.03
CA ILE A 136 -17.70 -4.07 -16.69
C ILE A 136 -17.57 -4.22 -18.22
N ILE A 137 -17.01 -5.33 -18.70
CA ILE A 137 -16.87 -5.61 -20.13
C ILE A 137 -18.20 -6.03 -20.76
N LEU A 138 -19.05 -6.74 -20.02
CA LEU A 138 -20.37 -7.20 -20.50
C LEU A 138 -21.29 -6.07 -21.03
N PRO A 139 -21.51 -4.94 -20.33
CA PRO A 139 -22.34 -3.85 -20.84
C PRO A 139 -21.74 -3.18 -22.08
N MET A 140 -20.41 -3.06 -22.18
CA MET A 140 -19.75 -2.54 -23.39
C MET A 140 -19.97 -3.45 -24.60
N ILE A 141 -19.93 -4.78 -24.41
CA ILE A 141 -20.23 -5.76 -25.46
C ILE A 141 -21.70 -5.67 -25.88
N LEU A 142 -22.63 -5.59 -24.93
CA LEU A 142 -24.07 -5.45 -25.20
C LEU A 142 -24.39 -4.18 -25.97
N ILE A 143 -23.78 -3.05 -25.60
CA ILE A 143 -23.93 -1.77 -26.31
C ILE A 143 -23.41 -1.91 -27.74
N ARG A 144 -22.20 -2.46 -27.93
CA ARG A 144 -21.61 -2.65 -29.27
C ARG A 144 -22.48 -3.56 -30.16
N TYR A 145 -23.00 -4.65 -29.60
CA TYR A 145 -23.91 -5.55 -30.32
C TYR A 145 -25.25 -4.89 -30.63
N GLY A 146 -25.80 -4.11 -29.70
CA GLY A 146 -27.00 -3.30 -29.92
C GLY A 146 -26.83 -2.30 -31.06
N CYS A 147 -25.70 -1.58 -31.08
CA CYS A 147 -25.35 -0.63 -32.13
C CYS A 147 -25.19 -1.31 -33.49
N SER A 148 -24.50 -2.45 -33.57
CA SER A 148 -24.31 -3.16 -34.85
C SER A 148 -25.63 -3.73 -35.39
N LYS A 149 -26.49 -4.27 -34.52
CA LYS A 149 -27.80 -4.78 -34.91
C LYS A 149 -28.72 -3.65 -35.39
N LEU A 150 -28.70 -2.51 -34.73
CA LEU A 150 -29.47 -1.33 -35.15
C LEU A 150 -28.95 -0.76 -36.48
N ALA A 151 -27.63 -0.70 -36.68
CA ALA A 151 -27.01 -0.28 -37.94
C ALA A 151 -27.41 -1.21 -39.11
N ARG A 152 -27.38 -2.53 -38.90
CA ARG A 152 -27.81 -3.53 -39.90
C ARG A 152 -29.30 -3.37 -40.24
N LYS A 153 -30.17 -3.15 -39.25
CA LYS A 153 -31.59 -2.86 -39.50
C LYS A 153 -31.80 -1.63 -40.39
N ARG A 154 -31.03 -0.55 -40.16
CA ARG A 154 -31.10 0.66 -41.01
C ARG A 154 -30.65 0.39 -42.44
N GLN A 155 -29.63 -0.45 -42.63
CA GLN A 155 -29.13 -0.81 -43.95
C GLN A 155 -30.14 -1.65 -44.74
N VAL A 156 -30.75 -2.66 -44.12
CA VAL A 156 -31.79 -3.48 -44.77
C VAL A 156 -32.98 -2.63 -45.23
N LYS A 157 -33.46 -1.71 -44.39
CA LYS A 157 -34.58 -0.82 -44.75
C LYS A 157 -34.26 0.11 -45.93
N ARG A 158 -32.98 0.48 -46.15
CA ARG A 158 -32.56 1.24 -47.34
C ARG A 158 -32.59 0.38 -48.60
N VAL A 159 -32.10 -0.85 -48.51
CA VAL A 159 -32.09 -1.80 -49.64
C VAL A 159 -33.51 -2.20 -50.03
N GLU A 160 -34.37 -2.45 -49.05
CA GLU A 160 -35.78 -2.79 -49.28
C GLU A 160 -36.52 -1.67 -50.04
N ARG A 161 -36.31 -0.42 -49.65
CA ARG A 161 -36.87 0.74 -50.36
C ARG A 161 -36.33 0.84 -51.80
N SER A 162 -35.03 0.64 -52.01
CA SER A 162 -34.46 0.68 -53.37
C SER A 162 -34.97 -0.46 -54.25
N ILE A 163 -35.19 -1.67 -53.68
CA ILE A 163 -35.79 -2.78 -54.42
C ILE A 163 -37.24 -2.48 -54.76
N GLU A 164 -38.02 -1.92 -53.83
CA GLU A 164 -39.42 -1.54 -54.08
C GLU A 164 -39.54 -0.47 -55.18
N GLU A 165 -38.63 0.51 -55.19
CA GLU A 165 -38.53 1.54 -56.23
C GLU A 165 -38.17 0.92 -57.60
N GLN A 166 -37.15 0.05 -57.66
CA GLN A 166 -36.78 -0.66 -58.88
C GLN A 166 -37.90 -1.56 -59.42
N ASN A 167 -38.60 -2.27 -58.52
CA ASN A 167 -39.69 -3.16 -58.91
C ASN A 167 -40.87 -2.37 -59.51
N LYS A 168 -41.16 -1.17 -58.99
CA LYS A 168 -42.17 -0.28 -59.59
C LYS A 168 -41.77 0.20 -60.98
N THR A 169 -40.50 0.56 -61.20
CA THR A 169 -40.03 0.97 -62.52
C THR A 169 -40.08 -0.17 -63.53
N ASP A 170 -39.66 -1.37 -63.14
CA ASP A 170 -39.65 -2.55 -64.03
C ASP A 170 -41.08 -2.95 -64.44
N VAL A 171 -42.02 -2.97 -63.49
CA VAL A 171 -43.44 -3.22 -63.77
C VAL A 171 -44.02 -2.18 -64.73
N SER A 172 -43.67 -0.90 -64.58
CA SER A 172 -44.14 0.13 -65.51
C SER A 172 -43.59 -0.04 -66.93
N ALA A 173 -42.33 -0.48 -67.06
CA ALA A 173 -41.69 -0.72 -68.35
C ALA A 173 -42.29 -1.94 -69.07
N SER A 174 -42.59 -3.02 -68.34
CA SER A 174 -43.22 -4.22 -68.94
C SER A 174 -44.63 -3.93 -69.45
N ILE A 175 -45.44 -3.17 -68.70
CA ILE A 175 -46.77 -2.76 -69.14
C ILE A 175 -46.71 -1.92 -70.42
N VAL A 176 -45.75 -0.99 -70.52
CA VAL A 176 -45.56 -0.17 -71.73
C VAL A 176 -45.12 -1.02 -72.92
N ALA A 177 -44.25 -2.02 -72.71
CA ALA A 177 -43.81 -2.93 -73.76
C ALA A 177 -44.97 -3.80 -74.31
N ASP A 178 -45.83 -4.32 -73.43
CA ASP A 178 -47.02 -5.09 -73.84
C ASP A 178 -48.05 -4.25 -74.62
N LEU A 179 -48.15 -2.95 -74.33
CA LEU A 179 -49.04 -2.03 -75.05
C LEU A 179 -48.52 -1.65 -76.44
N LEU A 180 -47.21 -1.70 -76.68
CA LEU A 180 -46.60 -1.34 -77.97
C LEU A 180 -46.56 -2.51 -78.97
N HIS A 181 -46.76 -3.75 -78.50
CA HIS A 181 -46.70 -4.95 -79.32
C HIS A 181 -48.07 -5.48 -79.79
N LYS A 182 -49.13 -4.68 -79.64
CA LYS A 182 -50.52 -4.98 -80.00
C LYS A 182 -51.04 -3.99 -81.04
#